data_AF-A0A967YXT6-F1
#
_entry.id   AF-A0A967YXT6-F1
#
_cell.length_a   1.000
_cell.length_b   1.000
_cell.length_c   1.000
_cell.angle_alpha   90.00
_cell.angle_beta   90.00
_cell.angle_gamma   90.00
#
_symmetry.space_group_name_H-M   'P 1'
#
loop_
_entity.id
_entity.type
_entity.pdbx_description
1 polymer ?
#
loop_
_entity_poly.entity_id
_entity_poly.type
_entity_poly.pdbx_seq_one_letter_code
_entity_poly.pdbx_strand_id
1 'polypeptide(L)'
;MLRWLIEKELREIIGSTKFAITFGVCSILILLTFYVGSKNYLMSRQKYEAAKTENLRQMEGLTDWLRVDNHRIFLPPQPLEALVTGVSNDIGRTIEMAGRGELTAQDSRYNDEPIFAVFRFLDLDFIFQIVLSLFAILFAYDAINGEKERGTLRLAFANPIPREKYILGKLLGSFLGLEIPLLIPILLGCLMLPLLGVNLTNAEWIRLALIVGAGLLYFGAFLALSVFISSLAEKTSNSFLLLLVIWIFAVLIVPRSAVLLAGRLVEVPSVDEISAQKTRQLSQL
;
A
#
# COMPACT_ATOMS: atom_id res chain seq x y z
N MET A 1 0.37 -27.53 -25.67
CA MET A 1 -0.93 -27.47 -24.95
C MET A 1 -1.00 -26.31 -23.97
N LEU A 2 -0.10 -26.23 -22.98
CA LEU A 2 -0.13 -25.14 -21.98
C LEU A 2 -0.06 -23.73 -22.59
N ARG A 3 0.84 -23.50 -23.56
CA ARG A 3 0.95 -22.23 -24.29
C ARG A 3 -0.36 -21.79 -24.94
N TRP A 4 -1.08 -22.72 -25.58
CA TRP A 4 -2.36 -22.43 -26.22
C TRP A 4 -3.43 -22.02 -25.20
N LEU A 5 -3.42 -22.64 -24.02
CA LEU A 5 -4.35 -22.29 -22.94
C LEU A 5 -4.05 -20.88 -22.42
N ILE A 6 -2.77 -20.54 -22.23
CA ILE A 6 -2.34 -19.19 -21.82
C ILE A 6 -2.75 -18.16 -22.87
N GLU A 7 -2.49 -18.41 -24.16
CA GLU A 7 -2.86 -17.49 -25.24
C GLU A 7 -4.37 -17.27 -25.35
N LYS A 8 -5.18 -18.32 -25.12
CA LYS A 8 -6.64 -18.22 -25.04
C LYS A 8 -7.05 -17.27 -23.91
N GLU A 9 -6.55 -17.50 -22.70
CA GLU A 9 -6.88 -16.67 -21.53
C GLU A 9 -6.43 -15.23 -21.70
N LEU A 10 -5.25 -15.02 -22.28
CA LEU A 10 -4.73 -13.67 -22.54
C LEU A 10 -5.66 -12.88 -23.46
N ARG A 11 -6.17 -13.52 -24.53
CA ARG A 11 -7.13 -12.88 -25.45
C ARG A 11 -8.46 -12.59 -24.78
N GLU A 12 -8.95 -13.49 -23.95
CA GLU A 12 -10.22 -13.33 -23.24
C GLU A 12 -10.15 -12.16 -22.24
N ILE A 13 -9.04 -12.06 -21.50
CA ILE A 13 -8.81 -10.96 -20.54
C ILE A 13 -8.61 -9.64 -21.27
N ILE A 14 -7.65 -9.55 -22.19
CA ILE A 14 -7.29 -8.28 -22.86
C ILE A 14 -8.44 -7.79 -23.74
N GLY A 15 -9.21 -8.69 -24.36
CA GLY A 15 -10.37 -8.35 -25.19
C GLY A 15 -11.60 -7.90 -24.40
N SER A 16 -11.60 -8.03 -23.07
CA SER A 16 -12.74 -7.70 -22.24
C SER A 16 -12.88 -6.20 -22.00
N THR A 17 -14.10 -5.66 -22.13
CA THR A 17 -14.39 -4.27 -21.74
C THR A 17 -14.07 -4.01 -20.26
N LYS A 18 -14.23 -5.04 -19.41
CA LYS A 18 -13.86 -4.96 -17.99
C LYS A 18 -12.39 -4.63 -17.84
N PHE A 19 -11.52 -5.31 -18.61
CA PHE A 19 -10.08 -5.07 -18.58
C PHE A 19 -9.74 -3.64 -18.97
N ALA A 20 -10.28 -3.12 -20.06
CA ALA A 20 -10.00 -1.74 -20.49
C ALA A 20 -10.40 -0.70 -19.43
N ILE A 21 -11.57 -0.85 -18.82
CA ILE A 21 -12.04 0.06 -17.76
C ILE A 21 -11.16 -0.05 -16.53
N THR A 22 -10.94 -1.26 -16.01
CA THR A 22 -10.12 -1.48 -14.81
C THR A 22 -8.70 -1.01 -15.02
N PHE A 23 -8.08 -1.34 -16.16
CA PHE A 23 -6.73 -0.90 -16.49
C PHE A 23 -6.64 0.62 -16.58
N GLY A 24 -7.61 1.29 -17.20
CA GLY A 24 -7.69 2.75 -17.25
C GLY A 24 -7.78 3.38 -15.87
N VAL A 25 -8.67 2.87 -15.01
CA VAL A 25 -8.84 3.35 -13.63
C VAL A 25 -7.56 3.13 -12.81
N CYS A 26 -6.97 1.93 -12.85
CA CYS A 26 -5.69 1.63 -12.18
C CYS A 26 -4.59 2.56 -12.66
N SER A 27 -4.46 2.74 -13.97
CA SER A 27 -3.41 3.58 -14.56
C SER A 27 -3.53 5.02 -14.09
N ILE A 28 -4.74 5.57 -14.09
CA ILE A 28 -5.00 6.92 -13.60
C ILE A 28 -4.67 7.03 -12.11
N LEU A 29 -5.14 6.08 -11.28
CA LEU A 29 -4.88 6.11 -9.83
C LEU A 29 -3.39 6.01 -9.52
N ILE A 30 -2.67 5.09 -10.15
CA ILE A 30 -1.22 4.91 -9.97
C ILE A 30 -0.48 6.18 -10.38
N LEU A 31 -0.71 6.70 -11.59
CA LEU A 31 -0.03 7.90 -12.07
C LEU A 31 -0.37 9.14 -11.21
N LEU A 32 -1.61 9.25 -10.75
CA LEU A 32 -2.02 10.31 -9.83
C LEU A 32 -1.31 10.19 -8.49
N THR A 33 -1.17 9.00 -7.93
CA THR A 33 -0.38 8.76 -6.71
C THR A 33 1.08 9.17 -6.90
N PHE A 34 1.72 8.79 -8.00
CA PHE A 34 3.10 9.21 -8.29
C PHE A 34 3.22 10.74 -8.44
N TYR A 35 2.26 11.37 -9.10
CA TYR A 35 2.24 12.83 -9.29
C TYR A 35 2.03 13.59 -7.98
N VAL A 36 0.96 13.26 -7.25
CA VAL A 36 0.60 13.89 -5.98
C VAL A 36 1.68 13.63 -4.93
N GLY A 37 2.17 12.39 -4.86
CA GLY A 37 3.30 12.02 -4.00
C GLY A 37 4.53 12.88 -4.26
N SER A 38 4.96 12.98 -5.52
CA SER A 38 6.12 13.80 -5.90
C SER A 38 5.96 15.26 -5.48
N LYS A 39 4.78 15.86 -5.71
CA LYS A 39 4.49 17.24 -5.29
C LYS A 39 4.52 17.39 -3.77
N ASN A 40 3.93 16.44 -3.04
CA ASN A 40 3.91 16.44 -1.58
C ASN A 40 5.32 16.32 -0.99
N TYR A 41 6.19 15.51 -1.60
CA TYR A 41 7.59 15.41 -1.20
C TYR A 41 8.34 16.73 -1.39
N LEU A 42 8.22 17.36 -2.57
CA LEU A 42 8.89 18.64 -2.84
C LEU A 42 8.43 19.75 -1.90
N MET A 43 7.12 19.83 -1.64
CA MET A 43 6.57 20.79 -0.67
C MET A 43 7.10 20.51 0.74
N SER A 44 7.14 19.23 1.16
CA SER A 44 7.66 18.85 2.47
C SER A 44 9.15 19.15 2.60
N ARG A 45 9.93 18.96 1.53
CA ARG A 45 11.36 19.29 1.48
C ARG A 45 11.59 20.79 1.56
N GLN A 46 10.81 21.60 0.83
CA GLN A 46 10.91 23.06 0.92
C GLN A 46 10.60 23.58 2.33
N LYS A 47 9.54 23.04 2.96
CA LYS A 47 9.20 23.37 4.36
C LYS A 47 10.33 22.99 5.32
N TYR A 48 10.91 21.80 5.13
CA TYR A 48 12.04 21.33 5.94
C TYR A 48 13.28 22.23 5.82
N GLU A 49 13.69 22.60 4.60
CA GLU A 49 14.85 23.46 4.37
C GLU A 49 14.63 24.89 4.89
N ALA A 50 13.43 25.45 4.70
CA ALA A 50 13.06 26.75 5.23
C ALA A 50 13.11 26.76 6.76
N ALA A 51 12.53 25.74 7.40
CA ALA A 51 12.54 25.60 8.84
C ALA A 51 13.95 25.38 9.40
N LYS A 52 14.78 24.58 8.72
CA LYS A 52 16.20 24.38 9.08
C LYS A 52 16.99 25.69 9.02
N THR A 53 16.77 26.49 7.98
CA THR A 53 17.45 27.79 7.82
C THR A 53 17.04 28.76 8.92
N GLU A 54 15.74 28.82 9.23
CA GLU A 54 15.22 29.66 10.31
C GLU A 54 15.76 29.22 11.67
N ASN A 55 15.78 27.92 11.93
CA ASN A 55 16.38 27.33 13.12
C ASN A 55 17.86 27.73 13.28
N LEU A 56 18.65 27.62 12.22
CA LEU A 56 20.07 27.99 12.27
C LEU A 56 20.24 29.49 12.60
N ARG A 57 19.43 30.37 12.02
CA ARG A 57 19.45 31.81 12.32
C ARG A 57 19.10 32.12 13.77
N GLN A 58 18.13 31.41 14.33
CA GLN A 58 17.75 31.57 15.75
C GLN A 58 18.86 31.09 16.70
N MET A 59 19.71 30.15 16.25
CA MET A 59 20.87 29.67 17.01
C MET A 59 22.12 30.55 16.86
N GLU A 60 22.23 31.34 15.78
CA GLU A 60 23.33 32.30 15.54
C GLU A 60 23.31 33.44 16.57
N GLY A 61 23.89 33.17 17.75
CA GLY A 61 23.98 34.13 18.86
C GLY A 61 23.66 33.53 20.23
N LEU A 62 23.14 32.30 20.28
CA LEU A 62 22.93 31.57 21.52
C LEU A 62 24.22 30.87 21.95
N THR A 63 24.84 31.38 23.01
CA THR A 63 26.03 30.78 23.64
C THR A 63 25.72 29.95 24.88
N ASP A 64 24.50 30.07 25.41
CA ASP A 64 24.04 29.37 26.60
C ASP A 64 22.88 28.43 26.25
N TRP A 65 23.03 27.16 26.62
CA TRP A 65 22.05 26.10 26.41
C TRP A 65 20.70 26.40 27.08
N LEU A 66 20.71 27.08 28.24
CA LEU A 66 19.50 27.40 28.99
C LEU A 66 18.60 28.41 28.28
N ARG A 67 19.09 29.06 27.21
CA ARG A 67 18.36 30.06 26.43
C ARG A 67 17.78 29.49 25.13
N VAL A 68 18.02 28.21 24.85
CA VAL A 68 17.36 27.49 23.77
C VAL A 68 15.93 27.20 24.25
N ASP A 69 14.95 27.88 23.67
CA ASP A 69 13.53 27.66 23.98
C ASP A 69 12.72 27.72 22.67
N ASN A 70 11.63 26.96 22.58
CA ASN A 70 10.79 26.82 21.38
C ASN A 70 11.53 26.46 20.07
N HIS A 71 12.63 25.70 20.14
CA HIS A 71 13.40 25.35 18.95
C HIS A 71 12.92 24.04 18.32
N ARG A 72 12.36 24.06 17.11
CA ARG A 72 11.70 22.87 16.55
C ARG A 72 12.58 22.11 15.58
N ILE A 73 12.97 20.89 15.92
CA ILE A 73 13.68 19.99 15.00
C ILE A 73 12.68 19.20 14.19
N PHE A 74 12.79 19.29 12.87
CA PHE A 74 11.94 18.56 11.92
C PHE A 74 12.63 17.28 11.47
N LEU A 75 11.87 16.20 11.29
CA LEU A 75 12.35 14.96 10.69
C LEU A 75 12.56 15.18 9.17
N PRO A 76 13.72 14.79 8.59
CA PRO A 76 13.96 14.96 7.16
C PRO A 76 12.97 14.11 6.33
N PRO A 77 12.30 14.70 5.32
CA PRO A 77 11.36 13.96 4.50
C PRO A 77 12.08 12.93 3.63
N GLN A 78 11.56 11.70 3.60
CA GLN A 78 12.13 10.64 2.77
C GLN A 78 11.44 10.63 1.39
N PRO A 79 12.18 10.44 0.28
CA PRO A 79 11.61 10.40 -1.06
C PRO A 79 10.51 9.35 -1.25
N LEU A 80 10.67 8.16 -0.65
CA LEU A 80 9.70 7.08 -0.77
C LEU A 80 8.45 7.27 0.10
N GLU A 81 8.52 8.14 1.12
CA GLU A 81 7.36 8.52 1.95
C GLU A 81 6.22 9.09 1.11
N ALA A 82 6.56 9.71 -0.02
CA ALA A 82 5.59 10.26 -0.96
C ALA A 82 4.76 9.21 -1.69
N LEU A 83 5.29 8.00 -1.84
CA LEU A 83 4.64 6.90 -2.55
C LEU A 83 4.03 5.88 -1.61
N VAL A 84 4.66 5.66 -0.45
CA VAL A 84 4.18 4.79 0.60
C VAL A 84 4.42 5.50 1.93
N THR A 85 3.33 5.91 2.56
CA THR A 85 3.40 6.69 3.81
C THR A 85 3.84 5.83 4.98
N GLY A 86 3.38 4.56 5.03
CA GLY A 86 3.71 3.60 6.07
C GLY A 86 3.42 4.16 7.46
N VAL A 87 4.36 3.98 8.38
CA VAL A 87 4.26 4.47 9.77
C VAL A 87 4.60 5.96 9.90
N SER A 88 5.06 6.60 8.82
CA SER A 88 5.54 8.00 8.85
C SER A 88 4.42 9.03 9.09
N ASN A 89 3.16 8.62 8.95
CA ASN A 89 2.00 9.43 9.33
C ASN A 89 1.64 9.30 10.82
N ASP A 90 2.03 8.19 11.46
CA ASP A 90 1.69 7.87 12.84
C ASP A 90 2.77 8.37 13.83
N ILE A 91 3.96 8.69 13.34
CA ILE A 91 5.09 9.18 14.14
C ILE A 91 5.10 10.72 14.14
N GLY A 92 5.40 11.33 15.29
CA GLY A 92 5.60 12.78 15.41
C GLY A 92 6.76 13.26 14.53
N ARG A 93 6.53 14.33 13.77
CA ARG A 93 7.49 14.85 12.77
C ARG A 93 8.34 16.00 13.29
N THR A 94 7.92 16.61 14.40
CA THR A 94 8.58 17.76 15.00
C THR A 94 8.94 17.45 16.44
N ILE A 95 10.13 17.82 16.87
CA ILE A 95 10.55 17.76 18.27
C ILE A 95 10.85 19.19 18.71
N GLU A 96 10.14 19.68 19.72
CA GLU A 96 10.46 20.96 20.34
C GLU A 96 11.60 20.77 21.34
N MET A 97 12.73 21.39 21.04
CA MET A 97 13.93 21.46 21.88
C MET A 97 13.83 22.68 22.78
N ALA A 98 13.95 22.42 24.08
CA ALA A 98 14.08 23.43 25.12
C ALA A 98 15.29 23.08 26.00
N GLY A 99 15.94 24.11 26.56
CA GLY A 99 17.11 24.00 27.42
C GLY A 99 16.83 23.23 28.73
N ARG A 100 15.55 23.08 29.07
CA ARG A 100 14.99 22.19 30.09
C ARG A 100 13.68 21.62 29.60
N GLY A 101 13.34 20.40 30.01
CA GLY A 101 12.10 19.72 29.62
C GLY A 101 12.36 18.49 28.76
N GLU A 102 11.28 17.81 28.41
CA GLU A 102 11.35 16.56 27.65
C GLU A 102 11.28 16.82 26.14
N LEU A 103 12.11 16.09 25.40
CA LEU A 103 12.04 16.02 23.95
C LEU A 103 10.97 15.02 23.55
N THR A 104 9.75 15.50 23.37
CA THR A 104 8.64 14.68 22.87
C THR A 104 8.44 14.96 21.40
N ALA A 105 8.32 13.91 20.59
CA ALA A 105 7.90 14.03 19.21
C ALA A 105 6.42 14.42 19.14
N GLN A 106 6.15 15.56 18.53
CA GLN A 106 4.83 16.17 18.33
C GLN A 106 4.51 16.24 16.82
N ASP A 107 3.32 16.72 16.46
CA ASP A 107 2.85 16.89 15.07
C ASP A 107 2.86 15.58 14.25
N SER A 108 2.27 14.52 14.78
CA SER A 108 1.93 13.35 13.95
C SER A 108 0.75 13.73 13.05
N ARG A 109 0.89 13.55 11.73
CA ARG A 109 -0.14 13.90 10.73
C ARG A 109 -1.51 13.27 11.02
N TYR A 110 -1.54 12.15 11.73
CA TYR A 110 -2.76 11.46 12.12
C TYR A 110 -3.55 12.15 13.26
N ASN A 111 -2.88 12.83 14.19
CA ASN A 111 -3.54 13.45 15.36
C ASN A 111 -4.15 14.82 15.06
N ASP A 112 -3.62 15.55 14.08
CA ASP A 112 -4.05 16.92 13.82
C ASP A 112 -5.34 17.02 12.98
N GLU A 113 -5.65 16.01 12.14
CA GLU A 113 -6.80 16.08 11.21
C GLU A 113 -7.58 14.75 11.12
N PRO A 114 -8.63 14.56 11.95
CA PRO A 114 -9.38 13.29 12.06
C PRO A 114 -10.04 12.82 10.75
N ILE A 115 -10.38 13.72 9.84
CA ILE A 115 -11.02 13.38 8.58
C ILE A 115 -10.04 12.77 7.57
N PHE A 116 -8.78 13.24 7.56
CA PHE A 116 -7.72 12.71 6.70
C PHE A 116 -7.10 11.42 7.27
N ALA A 117 -7.21 11.21 8.57
CA ALA A 117 -6.90 9.94 9.23
C ALA A 117 -7.83 8.77 8.80
N VAL A 118 -9.09 9.07 8.46
CA VAL A 118 -10.09 8.05 8.03
C VAL A 118 -9.95 7.73 6.54
N PHE A 119 -9.71 8.73 5.70
CA PHE A 119 -9.41 8.56 4.28
C PHE A 119 -7.89 8.43 4.09
N ARG A 120 -7.35 7.24 4.41
CA ARG A 120 -5.95 6.84 4.14
C ARG A 120 -5.51 7.46 2.81
N PHE A 121 -4.47 8.29 2.82
CA PHE A 121 -3.97 9.00 1.65
C PHE A 121 -3.84 8.02 0.46
N LEU A 122 -4.23 8.46 -0.74
CA LEU A 122 -4.08 7.69 -1.99
C LEU A 122 -2.60 7.40 -2.27
N ASP A 123 -2.06 6.36 -1.64
CA ASP A 123 -0.69 5.89 -1.76
C ASP A 123 -0.64 4.50 -2.43
N LEU A 124 0.56 4.04 -2.78
CA LEU A 124 0.71 2.75 -3.49
C LEU A 124 0.24 1.58 -2.63
N ASP A 125 0.44 1.66 -1.32
CA ASP A 125 0.00 0.64 -0.37
C ASP A 125 -1.53 0.49 -0.41
N PHE A 126 -2.28 1.59 -0.35
CA PHE A 126 -3.73 1.58 -0.51
C PHE A 126 -4.17 0.97 -1.86
N ILE A 127 -3.50 1.32 -2.96
CA ILE A 127 -3.81 0.79 -4.30
C ILE A 127 -3.60 -0.71 -4.35
N PHE A 128 -2.48 -1.24 -3.86
CA PHE A 128 -2.24 -2.69 -3.82
C PHE A 128 -3.19 -3.40 -2.88
N GLN A 129 -3.35 -2.90 -1.65
CA GLN A 129 -4.09 -3.56 -0.60
C GLN A 129 -5.60 -3.61 -0.87
N ILE A 130 -6.18 -2.51 -1.37
CA ILE A 130 -7.63 -2.34 -1.55
C ILE A 130 -8.04 -2.49 -3.01
N VAL A 131 -7.50 -1.64 -3.90
CA VAL A 131 -7.99 -1.52 -5.28
C VAL A 131 -7.65 -2.77 -6.09
N LEU A 132 -6.37 -3.16 -6.09
CA LEU A 132 -5.89 -4.28 -6.89
C LEU A 132 -6.39 -5.61 -6.35
N SER A 133 -6.48 -5.82 -5.03
CA SER A 133 -7.05 -7.06 -4.48
C SER A 133 -8.52 -7.26 -4.85
N LEU A 134 -9.34 -6.20 -4.85
CA LEU A 134 -10.72 -6.26 -5.33
C LEU A 134 -10.79 -6.54 -6.83
N PHE A 135 -9.87 -5.97 -7.61
CA PHE A 135 -9.79 -6.27 -9.04
C PHE A 135 -9.35 -7.71 -9.30
N ALA A 136 -8.40 -8.25 -8.54
CA ALA A 136 -8.04 -9.67 -8.64
C ALA A 136 -9.29 -10.56 -8.48
N ILE A 137 -10.13 -10.27 -7.48
CA ILE A 137 -11.41 -10.96 -7.29
C ILE A 137 -12.33 -10.76 -8.49
N LEU A 138 -12.51 -9.52 -8.95
CA LEU A 138 -13.40 -9.20 -10.07
C LEU A 138 -13.03 -9.91 -11.39
N PHE A 139 -11.74 -10.17 -11.63
CA PHE A 139 -11.29 -10.86 -12.85
C PHE A 139 -11.26 -12.38 -12.73
N ALA A 140 -11.16 -12.93 -11.52
CA ALA A 140 -10.95 -14.36 -11.33
C ALA A 140 -12.07 -15.10 -10.58
N TYR A 141 -13.09 -14.41 -10.05
CA TYR A 141 -14.20 -15.05 -9.35
C TYR A 141 -15.02 -16.00 -10.24
N ASP A 142 -15.12 -15.70 -11.54
CA ASP A 142 -15.84 -16.49 -12.55
C ASP A 142 -14.93 -17.36 -13.44
N ALA A 143 -13.66 -17.50 -13.08
CA ALA A 143 -12.63 -18.13 -13.93
C ALA A 143 -12.96 -19.58 -14.33
N ILE A 144 -13.43 -20.40 -13.40
CA ILE A 144 -13.72 -21.83 -13.62
C ILE A 144 -15.23 -22.09 -13.60
N ASN A 145 -15.92 -21.63 -12.56
CA ASN A 145 -17.38 -21.77 -12.45
C ASN A 145 -18.14 -21.04 -13.57
N GLY A 146 -17.64 -19.92 -14.09
CA GLY A 146 -18.24 -19.26 -15.26
C GLY A 146 -18.18 -20.11 -16.52
N GLU A 147 -17.11 -20.91 -16.69
CA GLU A 147 -17.03 -21.92 -17.76
C GLU A 147 -17.88 -23.17 -17.46
N LYS A 148 -18.07 -23.53 -16.19
CA LYS A 148 -19.00 -24.60 -15.78
C LYS A 148 -20.44 -24.23 -16.15
N GLU A 149 -20.88 -23.02 -15.80
CA GLU A 149 -22.23 -22.52 -16.07
C GLU A 149 -22.51 -22.40 -17.57
N ARG A 150 -21.53 -21.93 -18.35
CA ARG A 150 -21.64 -21.84 -19.82
C ARG A 150 -21.52 -23.20 -20.51
N GLY A 151 -21.20 -24.27 -19.79
CA GLY A 151 -20.98 -25.62 -20.34
C GLY A 151 -19.69 -25.78 -21.16
N THR A 152 -18.90 -24.72 -21.33
CA THR A 152 -17.64 -24.73 -22.09
C THR A 152 -16.57 -25.58 -21.41
N LEU A 153 -16.62 -25.73 -20.08
CA LEU A 153 -15.69 -26.58 -19.35
C LEU A 153 -15.84 -28.07 -19.74
N ARG A 154 -17.07 -28.54 -19.95
CA ARG A 154 -17.34 -29.92 -20.40
C ARG A 154 -16.80 -30.15 -21.81
N LEU A 155 -16.91 -29.15 -22.68
CA LEU A 155 -16.36 -29.20 -24.03
C LEU A 155 -14.82 -29.19 -24.01
N ALA A 156 -14.20 -28.39 -23.14
CA ALA A 156 -12.74 -28.35 -22.99
C ALA A 156 -12.18 -29.72 -22.57
N PHE A 157 -12.83 -30.40 -21.62
CA PHE A 157 -12.42 -31.73 -21.14
C PHE A 157 -12.90 -32.91 -22.00
N ALA A 158 -13.66 -32.66 -23.08
CA ALA A 158 -13.86 -33.67 -24.12
C ALA A 158 -12.57 -33.97 -24.89
N ASN A 159 -11.62 -33.03 -24.86
CA ASN A 159 -10.26 -33.23 -25.35
C ASN A 159 -9.36 -33.79 -24.23
N PRO A 160 -8.26 -34.50 -24.56
CA PRO A 160 -7.35 -35.11 -23.58
C PRO A 160 -6.44 -34.06 -22.91
N ILE A 161 -7.04 -33.11 -22.19
CA ILE A 161 -6.35 -32.06 -21.44
C ILE A 161 -6.33 -32.45 -19.96
N PRO A 162 -5.14 -32.62 -19.34
CA PRO A 162 -5.06 -32.91 -17.91
C PRO A 162 -5.48 -31.69 -17.08
N ARG A 163 -6.21 -31.95 -15.98
CA ARG A 163 -6.81 -30.90 -15.12
C ARG A 163 -5.76 -29.95 -14.54
N GLU A 164 -4.59 -30.47 -14.18
CA GLU A 164 -3.46 -29.69 -13.67
C GLU A 164 -2.99 -28.62 -14.66
N LYS A 165 -2.85 -28.98 -15.95
CA LYS A 165 -2.40 -28.04 -16.99
C LYS A 165 -3.47 -27.02 -17.35
N TYR A 166 -4.74 -27.40 -17.21
CA TYR A 166 -5.85 -26.47 -17.37
C TYR A 166 -5.83 -25.39 -16.29
N ILE A 167 -5.72 -25.79 -15.01
CA ILE A 167 -5.66 -24.82 -13.88
C ILE A 167 -4.40 -23.96 -13.98
N LEU A 168 -3.24 -24.56 -14.24
CA LEU A 168 -1.98 -23.81 -14.39
C LEU A 168 -2.02 -22.82 -15.54
N GLY A 169 -2.59 -23.20 -16.69
CA GLY A 169 -2.72 -22.29 -17.81
C GLY A 169 -3.71 -21.16 -17.53
N LYS A 170 -4.79 -21.43 -16.77
CA LYS A 170 -5.74 -20.42 -16.30
C LYS A 170 -5.02 -19.40 -15.41
N LEU A 171 -4.30 -19.90 -14.41
CA LEU A 171 -3.58 -19.08 -13.45
C LEU A 171 -2.48 -18.26 -14.15
N LEU A 172 -1.57 -18.90 -14.90
CA LEU A 172 -0.51 -18.19 -15.63
C LEU A 172 -1.07 -17.20 -16.67
N GLY A 173 -2.17 -17.55 -17.35
CA GLY A 173 -2.87 -16.65 -18.27
C GLY A 173 -3.40 -15.40 -17.57
N SER A 174 -4.05 -15.56 -16.41
CA SER A 174 -4.52 -14.44 -15.59
C SER A 174 -3.39 -13.60 -15.03
N PHE A 175 -2.31 -14.21 -14.53
CA PHE A 175 -1.14 -13.49 -14.04
C PHE A 175 -0.50 -12.65 -15.15
N LEU A 176 -0.17 -13.27 -16.29
CA LEU A 176 0.45 -12.56 -17.42
C LEU A 176 -0.49 -11.50 -18.02
N GLY A 177 -1.79 -11.80 -18.11
CA GLY A 177 -2.79 -10.90 -18.68
C GLY A 177 -3.09 -9.67 -17.83
N LEU A 178 -2.86 -9.72 -16.52
CA LEU A 178 -3.17 -8.63 -15.60
C LEU A 178 -1.92 -7.93 -15.06
N GLU A 179 -0.89 -8.67 -14.65
CA GLU A 179 0.33 -8.09 -14.07
C GLU A 179 1.20 -7.38 -15.11
N ILE A 180 1.39 -7.96 -16.30
CA ILE A 180 2.24 -7.33 -17.33
C ILE A 180 1.70 -5.96 -17.74
N PRO A 181 0.40 -5.80 -18.07
CA PRO A 181 -0.14 -4.48 -18.35
C PRO A 181 0.00 -3.53 -17.15
N LEU A 182 -0.24 -4.01 -15.93
CA LEU A 182 -0.15 -3.20 -14.71
C LEU A 182 1.27 -2.63 -14.47
N LEU A 183 2.31 -3.28 -14.97
CA LEU A 183 3.67 -2.73 -14.93
C LEU A 183 3.82 -1.44 -15.74
N ILE A 184 3.02 -1.22 -16.79
CA ILE A 184 3.12 -0.04 -17.66
C ILE A 184 2.90 1.26 -16.85
N PRO A 185 1.76 1.48 -16.16
CA PRO A 185 1.57 2.69 -15.37
C PRO A 185 2.55 2.82 -14.21
N ILE A 186 3.04 1.71 -13.65
CA ILE A 186 4.06 1.74 -12.59
C ILE A 186 5.40 2.25 -13.14
N LEU A 187 5.84 1.73 -14.30
CA LEU A 187 7.08 2.16 -14.95
C LEU A 187 6.99 3.61 -15.41
N LEU A 188 5.83 4.04 -15.93
CA LEU A 188 5.57 5.44 -16.26
C LEU A 188 5.64 6.32 -15.01
N GLY A 189 5.04 5.90 -13.89
CA GLY A 189 5.14 6.57 -12.60
C GLY A 189 6.59 6.70 -12.11
N CYS A 190 7.37 5.63 -12.20
CA CYS A 190 8.80 5.64 -11.90
C CYS A 190 9.55 6.67 -12.75
N LEU A 191 9.27 6.75 -14.05
CA LEU A 191 9.88 7.73 -14.95
C LEU A 191 9.47 9.18 -14.59
N MET A 192 8.27 9.39 -14.03
CA MET A 192 7.82 10.72 -13.61
C MET A 192 8.61 11.26 -12.40
N LEU A 193 9.13 10.41 -11.51
CA LEU A 193 9.85 10.85 -10.31
C LEU A 193 11.03 11.79 -10.61
N PRO A 194 12.02 11.40 -11.43
CA PRO A 194 13.14 12.30 -11.76
C PRO A 194 12.69 13.52 -12.58
N LEU A 195 11.68 13.37 -13.46
CA LEU A 195 11.13 14.49 -14.24
C LEU A 195 10.48 15.56 -13.37
N LEU A 196 9.91 15.17 -12.23
CA LEU A 196 9.31 16.07 -11.25
C LEU A 196 10.34 16.61 -10.24
N GLY A 197 11.61 16.21 -10.31
CA GLY A 197 12.67 16.67 -9.41
C GLY A 197 12.83 15.82 -8.14
N VAL A 198 12.24 14.62 -8.10
CA VAL A 198 12.45 13.63 -7.04
C VAL A 198 13.59 12.71 -7.45
N ASN A 199 14.79 13.01 -6.97
CA ASN A 199 15.97 12.19 -7.23
C ASN A 199 16.08 11.07 -6.19
N LEU A 200 15.91 9.83 -6.64
CA LEU A 200 16.11 8.64 -5.81
C LEU A 200 17.55 8.15 -5.92
N THR A 201 18.11 7.75 -4.79
CA THR A 201 19.35 6.99 -4.69
C THR A 201 19.15 5.54 -5.17
N ASN A 202 20.24 4.84 -5.50
CA ASN A 202 20.17 3.43 -5.91
C ASN A 202 19.49 2.54 -4.87
N ALA A 203 19.72 2.80 -3.57
CA ALA A 203 19.08 2.06 -2.49
C ALA A 203 17.55 2.28 -2.47
N GLU A 204 17.09 3.49 -2.76
CA GLU A 204 15.66 3.82 -2.81
C GLU A 204 14.97 3.20 -4.03
N TRP A 205 15.64 3.12 -5.18
CA TRP A 205 15.15 2.37 -6.33
C TRP A 205 14.95 0.89 -6.01
N ILE A 206 15.90 0.26 -5.31
CA ILE A 206 15.78 -1.14 -4.88
C ILE A 206 14.60 -1.30 -3.91
N ARG A 207 14.44 -0.39 -2.94
CA ARG A 207 13.30 -0.40 -2.01
C ARG A 207 11.96 -0.26 -2.74
N LEU A 208 11.88 0.65 -3.72
CA LEU A 208 10.68 0.82 -4.55
C LEU A 208 10.37 -0.46 -5.35
N ALA A 209 11.39 -1.10 -5.94
CA ALA A 209 11.22 -2.37 -6.64
C ALA A 209 10.73 -3.49 -5.70
N LEU A 210 11.21 -3.54 -4.45
CA LEU A 210 10.72 -4.49 -3.45
C LEU A 210 9.27 -4.22 -3.04
N ILE A 211 8.88 -2.96 -2.87
CA ILE A 211 7.49 -2.56 -2.56
C ILE A 211 6.57 -2.99 -3.71
N VAL A 212 6.93 -2.66 -4.95
CA VAL A 212 6.16 -3.05 -6.14
C VAL A 212 6.11 -4.57 -6.27
N GLY A 213 7.23 -5.27 -6.08
CA GLY A 213 7.30 -6.73 -6.14
C GLY A 213 6.41 -7.40 -5.09
N ALA A 214 6.41 -6.89 -3.85
CA ALA A 214 5.53 -7.37 -2.80
C ALA A 214 4.05 -7.10 -3.12
N GLY A 215 3.74 -5.92 -3.69
CA GLY A 215 2.40 -5.57 -4.13
C GLY A 215 1.87 -6.46 -5.27
N LEU A 216 2.73 -6.78 -6.25
CA LEU A 216 2.39 -7.72 -7.32
C LEU A 216 2.19 -9.14 -6.79
N LEU A 217 3.05 -9.60 -5.88
CA LEU A 217 2.89 -10.91 -5.24
C LEU A 217 1.59 -10.99 -4.43
N TYR A 218 1.22 -9.91 -3.73
CA TYR A 218 -0.05 -9.80 -3.02
C TYR A 218 -1.25 -9.86 -3.98
N PHE A 219 -1.20 -9.11 -5.09
CA PHE A 219 -2.21 -9.17 -6.15
C PHE A 219 -2.34 -10.59 -6.73
N GLY A 220 -1.22 -11.23 -7.05
CA GLY A 220 -1.15 -12.60 -7.51
C GLY A 220 -1.73 -13.61 -6.51
N ALA A 221 -1.51 -13.42 -5.20
CA ALA A 221 -2.09 -14.27 -4.17
C ALA A 221 -3.63 -14.19 -4.16
N PHE A 222 -4.21 -12.99 -4.30
CA PHE A 222 -5.65 -12.82 -4.44
C PHE A 222 -6.20 -13.38 -5.75
N LEU A 223 -5.46 -13.29 -6.86
CA LEU A 223 -5.82 -13.94 -8.12
C LEU A 223 -5.88 -15.47 -7.95
N ALA A 224 -4.83 -16.06 -7.38
CA ALA A 224 -4.77 -17.49 -7.12
C ALA A 224 -5.90 -17.96 -6.18
N LEU A 225 -6.18 -17.21 -5.12
CA LEU A 225 -7.30 -17.46 -4.22
C LEU A 225 -8.64 -17.40 -4.94
N SER A 226 -8.81 -16.43 -5.84
CA SER A 226 -10.04 -16.26 -6.61
C SER A 226 -10.29 -17.42 -7.58
N VAL A 227 -9.25 -17.85 -8.31
CA VAL A 227 -9.31 -19.04 -9.16
C VAL A 227 -9.59 -20.29 -8.32
N PHE A 228 -8.99 -20.41 -7.14
CA PHE A 228 -9.22 -21.53 -6.23
C PHE A 228 -10.69 -21.60 -5.79
N ILE A 229 -11.25 -20.51 -5.25
CA ILE A 229 -12.66 -20.46 -4.82
C ILE A 229 -13.61 -20.68 -6.01
N SER A 230 -13.30 -20.12 -7.18
CA SER A 230 -14.06 -20.35 -8.41
C SER A 230 -14.09 -21.84 -8.81
N SER A 231 -13.03 -22.60 -8.51
CA SER A 231 -12.98 -24.03 -8.78
C SER A 231 -13.88 -24.85 -7.85
N LEU A 232 -14.09 -24.41 -6.61
CA LEU A 232 -14.97 -25.06 -5.63
C LEU A 232 -16.44 -24.70 -5.84
N ALA A 233 -16.72 -23.46 -6.23
CA ALA A 233 -18.09 -22.99 -6.40
C ALA A 233 -18.77 -23.63 -7.62
N GLU A 234 -20.07 -23.90 -7.49
CA GLU A 234 -20.94 -24.29 -8.61
C GLU A 234 -21.47 -23.08 -9.36
N LYS A 235 -21.90 -22.05 -8.62
CA LYS A 235 -22.47 -20.82 -9.17
C LYS A 235 -21.49 -19.66 -9.11
N THR A 236 -21.50 -18.82 -10.13
CA THR A 236 -20.65 -17.62 -10.26
C THR A 236 -20.93 -16.61 -9.13
N SER A 237 -22.20 -16.36 -8.81
CA SER A 237 -22.59 -15.46 -7.72
C SER A 237 -22.10 -15.92 -6.33
N ASN A 238 -22.07 -17.24 -6.08
CA ASN A 238 -21.62 -17.76 -4.78
C ASN A 238 -20.11 -17.59 -4.60
N SER A 239 -19.33 -17.80 -5.66
CA SER A 239 -17.88 -17.54 -5.64
C SER A 239 -17.57 -16.07 -5.34
N PHE A 240 -18.27 -15.14 -6.00
CA PHE A 240 -18.11 -13.71 -5.76
C PHE A 240 -18.39 -13.32 -4.31
N LEU A 241 -19.53 -13.75 -3.77
CA LEU A 241 -19.92 -13.45 -2.39
C LEU A 241 -18.93 -14.02 -1.38
N LEU A 242 -18.51 -15.27 -1.57
CA LEU A 242 -17.54 -15.91 -0.67
C LEU A 242 -16.19 -15.19 -0.71
N LEU A 243 -15.69 -14.84 -1.90
CA LEU A 243 -14.45 -14.07 -2.05
C LEU A 243 -14.54 -12.70 -1.40
N LEU A 244 -15.67 -12.02 -1.53
CA LEU A 244 -15.90 -10.72 -0.90
C LEU A 244 -15.88 -10.84 0.63
N VAL A 245 -16.51 -11.87 1.20
CA VAL A 245 -16.46 -12.14 2.64
C VAL A 245 -15.01 -12.41 3.07
N ILE A 246 -14.31 -13.32 2.40
CA ILE A 246 -12.90 -13.62 2.72
C ILE A 246 -12.04 -12.35 2.65
N TRP A 247 -12.25 -11.52 1.63
CA TRP A 247 -11.54 -10.26 1.47
C TRP A 247 -11.82 -9.28 2.62
N ILE A 248 -13.08 -9.08 3.01
CA ILE A 248 -13.44 -8.20 4.14
C ILE A 248 -12.73 -8.68 5.42
N PHE A 249 -12.76 -9.99 5.67
CA PHE A 249 -12.08 -10.54 6.83
C PHE A 249 -10.57 -10.34 6.75
N ALA A 250 -9.93 -10.72 5.65
CA ALA A 250 -8.49 -10.68 5.49
C ALA A 250 -7.92 -9.25 5.48
N VAL A 251 -8.60 -8.30 4.84
CA VAL A 251 -8.08 -6.96 4.57
C VAL A 251 -8.52 -5.93 5.61
N LEU A 252 -9.75 -6.06 6.16
CA LEU A 252 -10.29 -5.09 7.10
C LEU A 252 -10.32 -5.61 8.54
N ILE A 253 -10.90 -6.78 8.76
CA ILE A 253 -11.18 -7.27 10.12
C ILE A 253 -9.92 -7.81 10.81
N VAL A 254 -9.17 -8.69 10.14
CA VAL A 254 -8.00 -9.35 10.72
C VAL A 254 -6.91 -8.34 11.12
N PRO A 255 -6.50 -7.36 10.29
CA PRO A 255 -5.46 -6.41 10.70
C PRO A 255 -5.88 -5.56 11.91
N ARG A 256 -7.13 -5.08 11.94
CA ARG A 256 -7.64 -4.25 13.04
C ARG A 256 -7.79 -5.04 14.35
N SER A 257 -8.34 -6.25 14.25
CA SER A 257 -8.48 -7.13 15.41
C SER A 257 -7.13 -7.62 15.95
N ALA A 258 -6.15 -7.87 15.08
CA ALA A 258 -4.81 -8.26 15.48
C ALA A 258 -4.14 -7.19 16.35
N VAL A 259 -4.20 -5.91 15.96
CA VAL A 259 -3.66 -4.80 16.76
C VAL A 259 -4.37 -4.69 18.11
N LEU A 260 -5.70 -4.81 18.12
CA LEU A 260 -6.50 -4.76 19.36
C LEU A 260 -6.17 -5.92 20.31
N LEU A 261 -6.03 -7.14 19.78
CA LEU A 261 -5.69 -8.31 20.56
C LEU A 261 -4.25 -8.24 21.08
N ALA A 262 -3.31 -7.77 20.27
CA ALA A 262 -1.92 -7.58 20.69
C ALA A 262 -1.82 -6.63 21.88
N GLY A 263 -2.56 -5.51 21.87
CA GLY A 263 -2.59 -4.55 22.99
C GLY A 263 -3.27 -5.08 24.26
N ARG A 264 -4.02 -6.19 24.19
CA ARG A 264 -4.58 -6.86 25.38
C ARG A 264 -3.72 -8.01 25.89
N LEU A 265 -2.99 -8.68 25.00
CA LEU A 265 -2.12 -9.81 25.37
C LEU A 265 -0.78 -9.34 25.94
N VAL A 266 -0.33 -8.16 25.53
CA VAL A 266 0.89 -7.52 26.04
C VAL A 266 0.47 -6.24 26.75
N GLU A 267 0.76 -6.15 28.06
CA GLU A 267 0.62 -4.90 28.81
C GLU A 267 1.65 -3.90 28.28
N VAL A 268 1.25 -3.10 27.30
CA VAL A 268 2.04 -1.97 26.83
C VAL A 268 1.62 -0.76 27.68
N PRO A 269 2.51 -0.22 28.54
CA PRO A 269 2.18 0.93 29.37
C PRO A 269 1.79 2.10 28.46
N SER A 270 0.69 2.75 28.82
CA SER A 270 0.18 3.91 28.08
C SER A 270 1.17 5.08 28.14
N VAL A 271 1.09 5.99 27.17
CA VAL A 271 1.93 7.21 27.16
C VAL A 271 1.75 8.00 28.46
N ASP A 272 0.54 8.02 29.01
CA ASP A 272 0.21 8.69 30.27
C ASP A 272 0.85 7.99 31.48
N GLU A 273 0.83 6.65 31.52
CA GLU A 273 1.50 5.90 32.58
C GLU A 273 3.02 6.09 32.56
N ILE A 274 3.63 6.08 31.37
CA ILE A 274 5.06 6.36 31.20
C ILE A 274 5.37 7.79 31.68
N SER A 275 4.56 8.77 31.28
CA SER A 275 4.70 10.17 31.68
C SER A 275 4.54 10.35 33.21
N ALA A 276 3.59 9.64 33.81
CA ALA A 276 3.36 9.64 35.26
C ALA A 276 4.50 8.97 36.03
N GLN A 277 5.00 7.82 35.57
CA GLN A 277 6.16 7.15 36.16
C GLN A 277 7.40 8.04 36.11
N LYS A 278 7.63 8.69 34.97
CA LYS A 278 8.75 9.61 34.77
C LYS A 278 8.65 10.85 35.66
N THR A 279 7.46 11.44 35.78
CA THR A 279 7.22 12.58 36.68
C THR A 279 7.49 12.20 38.14
N ARG A 280 7.08 11.00 38.56
CA ARG A 280 7.40 10.48 39.91
C ARG A 280 8.90 10.31 40.12
N GLN A 281 9.64 9.80 39.14
CA GLN A 281 11.10 9.66 39.24
C GLN A 281 11.80 11.02 39.31
N LEU A 282 11.35 11.99 38.51
CA LEU A 282 11.89 13.35 38.52
C LEU A 282 11.63 14.07 39.86
N SER A 283 10.51 13.80 40.54
CA SER A 283 10.23 14.36 41.88
C SER A 283 11.07 13.76 43.02
N GLN A 284 11.75 12.64 42.78
CA GLN A 284 12.60 11.94 43.76
C GLN A 284 14.08 12.33 43.67
N LEU A 285 14.49 13.02 42.59
CA LEU A 285 15.83 13.58 42.36
C LEU A 285 15.90 15.02 42.85
#